data_AF-A0A132NDV8-F1
#
_entry.id   AF-A0A132NDV8-F1
#
_cell.length_a   1.000
_cell.length_b   1.000
_cell.length_c   1.000
_cell.angle_alpha   90.00
_cell.angle_beta   90.00
_cell.angle_gamma   90.00
#
_symmetry.space_group_name_H-M   'P 1'
#
loop_
_entity.id
_entity.type
_entity.pdbx_description
1 polymer ?
#
loop_
_entity_poly.entity_id
_entity_poly.type
_entity_poly.pdbx_seq_one_letter_code
_entity_poly.pdbx_strand_id
1 'polypeptide(L)'
;EEAAQDAFDAHRAQRDRLRGLLLARQATPVAAAPAYRLPFPVTDAASAVRLAVRLEEGVAAAYADLVMVENPALRDLGAQALRECAIRMARWRGSSVPFPGLPERT
;
A
#
# COMPACT_ATOMS: atom_id res chain seq x y z
N GLU A 1 -11.96 10.46 9.16
CA GLU A 1 -12.18 9.09 9.67
C GLU A 1 -12.55 8.11 8.58
N GLU A 2 -13.51 8.44 7.69
CA GLU A 2 -13.94 7.59 6.56
C GLU A 2 -12.74 7.08 5.71
N ALA A 3 -11.84 7.97 5.29
CA ALA A 3 -10.66 7.59 4.51
C ALA A 3 -9.72 6.58 5.22
N ALA A 4 -9.68 6.56 6.55
CA ALA A 4 -8.89 5.59 7.31
C ALA A 4 -9.54 4.21 7.31
N GLN A 5 -10.86 4.17 7.48
CA GLN A 5 -11.63 2.93 7.44
C GLN A 5 -11.60 2.32 6.04
N ASP A 6 -11.80 3.14 5.00
CA ASP A 6 -11.73 2.69 3.60
C ASP A 6 -10.35 2.09 3.26
N ALA A 7 -9.27 2.74 3.70
CA ALA A 7 -7.92 2.23 3.50
C ALA A 7 -7.71 0.90 4.24
N PHE A 8 -8.19 0.79 5.47
CA PHE A 8 -8.11 -0.45 6.26
C PHE A 8 -8.84 -1.61 5.57
N ASP A 9 -10.08 -1.38 5.11
CA ASP A 9 -10.88 -2.41 4.45
C ASP A 9 -10.29 -2.79 3.09
N ALA A 10 -9.77 -1.82 2.33
CA ALA A 10 -9.05 -2.08 1.08
C ALA A 10 -7.82 -2.97 1.31
N HIS A 11 -7.01 -2.71 2.35
CA HIS A 11 -5.86 -3.54 2.68
C HIS A 11 -6.27 -4.96 3.10
N ARG A 12 -7.38 -5.11 3.83
CA ARG A 12 -7.91 -6.44 4.20
C ARG A 12 -8.37 -7.23 2.99
N ALA A 13 -9.16 -6.62 2.12
CA ALA A 13 -9.63 -7.26 0.90
C ALA A 13 -8.45 -7.71 0.02
N GLN A 14 -7.43 -6.86 -0.09
CA GLN A 14 -6.23 -7.16 -0.85
C GLN A 14 -5.39 -8.28 -0.23
N ARG A 15 -5.23 -8.29 1.10
CA ARG A 15 -4.59 -9.41 1.83
C ARG A 15 -5.30 -10.73 1.54
N ASP A 16 -6.63 -10.74 1.60
CA ASP A 16 -7.43 -11.96 1.41
C ASP A 16 -7.34 -12.45 -0.05
N ARG A 17 -7.32 -11.53 -1.02
CA ARG A 17 -7.04 -11.84 -2.44
C ARG A 17 -5.67 -12.49 -2.63
N LEU A 18 -4.61 -11.89 -2.07
CA LEU A 18 -3.25 -12.44 -2.16
C LEU A 18 -3.14 -13.82 -1.49
N ARG A 19 -3.78 -13.99 -0.32
CA ARG A 19 -3.86 -15.28 0.37
C ARG A 19 -4.51 -16.34 -0.53
N GLY A 20 -5.61 -16.01 -1.20
CA GLY A 20 -6.27 -16.91 -2.16
C GLY A 20 -5.35 -17.31 -3.32
N LEU A 21 -4.60 -16.37 -3.87
CA LEU A 21 -3.64 -16.63 -4.96
C LEU A 21 -2.49 -17.54 -4.56
N LEU A 22 -2.00 -17.43 -3.32
CA LEU A 22 -0.97 -18.29 -2.76
C LEU A 22 -1.50 -19.71 -2.55
N LEU A 23 -2.67 -19.85 -1.93
CA LEU A 23 -3.30 -21.15 -1.69
C LEU A 23 -3.61 -21.89 -3.00
N ALA A 24 -4.09 -21.18 -4.03
CA ALA A 24 -4.33 -21.74 -5.36
C ALA A 24 -3.04 -22.27 -6.02
N ARG A 25 -1.87 -21.79 -5.59
CA ARG A 25 -0.54 -22.25 -6.01
C ARG A 25 0.10 -23.24 -5.04
N GLN A 26 -0.69 -23.78 -4.10
CA GLN A 26 -0.24 -24.70 -3.06
C GLN A 26 0.89 -24.13 -2.18
N ALA A 27 1.04 -22.80 -2.14
CA ALA A 27 1.96 -22.13 -1.24
C ALA A 27 1.30 -21.94 0.14
N THR A 28 2.11 -21.88 1.20
CA THR A 28 1.62 -21.62 2.56
C THR A 28 1.74 -20.13 2.89
N PRO A 29 0.63 -19.38 3.03
CA PRO A 29 0.67 -17.97 3.42
C PRO A 29 1.23 -17.82 4.85
N VAL A 30 2.14 -16.86 5.03
CA VAL A 30 2.70 -16.55 6.35
C VAL A 30 1.63 -15.87 7.20
N ALA A 31 1.42 -16.38 8.43
CA ALA A 31 0.52 -15.76 9.39
C ALA A 31 1.08 -14.40 9.87
N ALA A 32 0.19 -13.44 10.12
CA ALA A 32 0.59 -12.16 10.70
C ALA A 32 1.13 -12.37 12.13
N ALA A 33 2.14 -11.59 12.50
CA ALA A 33 2.60 -11.52 13.88
C ALA A 33 1.50 -10.90 14.77
N PRO A 34 1.46 -11.23 16.07
CA PRO A 34 0.45 -10.68 16.99
C PRO A 34 0.58 -9.17 17.15
N ALA A 35 1.78 -8.61 16.97
CA ALA A 35 2.05 -7.19 16.99
C ALA A 35 3.30 -6.85 16.17
N TYR A 36 3.39 -5.60 15.72
CA TYR A 36 4.54 -5.06 15.00
C TYR A 36 5.06 -3.81 15.70
N ARG A 37 6.38 -3.66 15.75
CA ARG A 37 7.01 -2.42 16.22
C ARG A 37 6.78 -1.32 15.18
N LEU A 38 6.22 -0.20 15.60
CA LEU A 38 6.08 0.98 14.75
C LEU A 38 7.47 1.58 14.45
N PRO A 39 7.69 2.12 13.24
CA PRO A 39 8.98 2.68 12.84
C PRO A 39 9.37 3.94 13.65
N PHE A 40 8.40 4.60 14.28
CA PHE A 40 8.56 5.75 15.16
C PHE A 40 7.34 5.88 16.08
N PRO A 41 7.44 6.65 17.19
CA PRO A 41 6.30 6.96 18.05
C PRO A 41 5.20 7.73 17.28
N VAL A 42 3.94 7.34 17.47
CA VAL A 42 2.77 8.01 16.91
C VAL A 42 1.94 8.55 18.07
N THR A 43 2.02 9.85 18.28
CA THR A 43 1.45 10.55 19.46
C THR A 43 0.40 11.58 19.08
N ASP A 44 0.23 11.87 17.80
CA ASP A 44 -0.68 12.89 17.28
C ASP A 44 -1.12 12.56 15.84
N ALA A 45 -2.01 13.39 15.28
CA ALA A 45 -2.52 13.21 13.93
C ALA A 45 -1.43 13.32 12.85
N ALA A 46 -0.43 14.20 13.04
CA ALA A 46 0.63 14.41 12.05
C ALA A 46 1.56 13.18 11.97
N SER A 47 1.92 12.60 13.11
CA SER A 47 2.68 11.35 13.18
C SER A 47 1.86 10.16 12.67
N ALA A 48 0.54 10.15 12.82
CA ALA A 48 -0.34 9.13 12.23
C ALA A 48 -0.36 9.21 10.69
N VAL A 49 -0.47 10.42 10.11
CA VAL A 49 -0.38 10.63 8.66
C VAL A 49 0.98 10.19 8.11
N ARG A 50 2.07 10.57 8.80
CA ARG A 50 3.42 10.10 8.43
C ARG A 50 3.53 8.58 8.45
N LEU A 51 2.92 7.92 9.44
CA LEU A 51 2.90 6.46 9.51
C LEU A 51 2.10 5.87 8.32
N ALA A 52 0.92 6.41 8.03
CA ALA A 52 0.09 5.94 6.91
C ALA A 52 0.85 6.02 5.57
N VAL A 53 1.52 7.14 5.29
CA VAL A 53 2.38 7.29 4.11
C VAL A 53 3.50 6.25 4.10
N ARG A 54 4.21 6.07 5.23
CA ARG A 54 5.31 5.10 5.32
C ARG A 54 4.87 3.65 5.08
N LEU A 55 3.66 3.30 5.50
CA LEU A 55 3.05 1.99 5.26
C LEU A 55 2.74 1.80 3.78
N GLU A 56 2.08 2.78 3.14
CA GLU A 56 1.78 2.71 1.71
C GLU A 56 3.05 2.66 0.85
N GLU A 57 4.12 3.36 1.22
CA GLU A 57 5.43 3.26 0.53
C GLU A 57 6.00 1.84 0.61
N GLY A 58 5.94 1.20 1.79
CA GLY A 58 6.41 -0.17 1.97
C GLY A 58 5.59 -1.18 1.17
N VAL A 59 4.26 -1.01 1.16
CA VAL A 59 3.35 -1.87 0.40
C VAL A 59 3.51 -1.65 -1.11
N ALA A 60 3.69 -0.41 -1.56
CA ALA A 60 3.98 -0.07 -2.94
C ALA A 60 5.27 -0.74 -3.44
N ALA A 61 6.33 -0.74 -2.65
CA ALA A 61 7.57 -1.43 -2.99
C ALA A 61 7.35 -2.94 -3.22
N ALA A 62 6.59 -3.60 -2.35
CA ALA A 62 6.26 -5.03 -2.52
C ALA A 62 5.40 -5.30 -3.77
N TYR A 63 4.52 -4.37 -4.16
CA TYR A 63 3.78 -4.48 -5.42
C TYR A 63 4.62 -4.19 -6.66
N ALA A 64 5.63 -3.31 -6.55
CA ALA A 64 6.59 -3.09 -7.62
C ALA A 64 7.36 -4.38 -7.94
N ASP A 65 7.72 -5.17 -6.93
CA ASP A 65 8.33 -6.49 -7.14
C ASP A 65 7.41 -7.44 -7.94
N LEU A 66 6.09 -7.39 -7.70
CA LEU A 66 5.11 -8.14 -8.49
C LEU A 66 4.99 -7.65 -9.94
N VAL A 67 5.22 -6.37 -10.21
CA VAL A 67 5.25 -5.84 -11.59
C VAL A 67 6.43 -6.41 -12.38
N MET A 68 7.52 -6.80 -11.71
CA MET A 68 8.73 -7.32 -12.36
C MET A 68 8.63 -8.79 -12.79
N VAL A 69 7.59 -9.52 -12.40
CA VAL A 69 7.45 -10.95 -12.71
C VAL A 69 6.98 -11.19 -14.16
N GLU A 70 7.25 -12.36 -14.73
CA GLU A 70 6.86 -12.64 -16.12
C GLU A 70 5.36 -12.91 -16.29
N ASN A 71 4.68 -13.36 -15.23
CA ASN A 71 3.26 -13.70 -15.30
C ASN A 71 2.38 -12.44 -15.50
N PRO A 72 1.65 -12.32 -16.62
CA PRO A 72 0.92 -11.10 -16.95
C PRO A 72 -0.17 -10.78 -15.92
N ALA A 73 -0.89 -11.78 -15.40
CA ALA A 73 -1.93 -11.56 -14.41
C ALA A 73 -1.36 -11.05 -13.06
N LEU A 74 -0.17 -11.50 -12.68
CA LEU A 74 0.50 -10.99 -11.47
C LEU A 74 1.08 -9.59 -11.69
N ARG A 75 1.59 -9.29 -12.89
CA ARG A 75 2.00 -7.93 -13.25
C ARG A 75 0.84 -6.95 -13.20
N ASP A 76 -0.29 -7.30 -13.79
CA ASP A 76 -1.49 -6.45 -13.79
C ASP A 76 -2.00 -6.20 -12.37
N LEU A 77 -2.00 -7.25 -11.53
CA LEU A 77 -2.33 -7.14 -10.11
C LEU A 77 -1.37 -6.20 -9.38
N GLY A 78 -0.06 -6.36 -9.60
CA GLY A 78 0.98 -5.51 -9.02
C GLY A 78 0.80 -4.05 -9.42
N ALA A 79 0.59 -3.78 -10.72
CA ALA A 79 0.44 -2.43 -11.26
C ALA A 79 -0.82 -1.73 -10.71
N GLN A 80 -1.95 -2.44 -10.63
CA GLN A 80 -3.17 -1.90 -10.04
C GLN A 80 -2.97 -1.58 -8.57
N ALA A 81 -2.44 -2.52 -7.79
CA ALA A 81 -2.25 -2.32 -6.35
C ALA A 81 -1.22 -1.22 -6.05
N LEU A 82 -0.15 -1.12 -6.85
CA LEU A 82 0.83 -0.03 -6.78
C LEU A 82 0.17 1.33 -7.02
N ARG A 83 -0.69 1.44 -8.04
CA ARG A 83 -1.46 2.67 -8.30
C ARG A 83 -2.35 3.04 -7.12
N GLU A 84 -3.08 2.08 -6.56
CA GLU A 84 -3.95 2.35 -5.40
C GLU A 84 -3.14 2.83 -4.18
N CYS A 85 -1.95 2.28 -3.94
CA CYS A 85 -1.04 2.78 -2.89
C CYS A 85 -0.64 4.24 -3.17
N ALA A 86 -0.29 4.57 -4.41
CA ALA A 86 0.06 5.94 -4.79
C ALA A 86 -1.09 6.94 -4.57
N ILE A 87 -2.32 6.55 -4.93
CA ILE A 87 -3.52 7.36 -4.68
C ILE A 87 -3.73 7.58 -3.18
N ARG A 88 -3.60 6.53 -2.36
CA ARG A 88 -3.74 6.67 -0.89
C ARG A 88 -2.65 7.54 -0.30
N MET A 89 -1.39 7.41 -0.74
CA MET A 89 -0.31 8.31 -0.31
C MET A 89 -0.63 9.78 -0.60
N ALA A 90 -1.10 10.09 -1.81
CA ALA A 90 -1.49 11.46 -2.16
C ALA A 90 -2.65 11.98 -1.29
N ARG A 91 -3.66 11.13 -1.04
CA ARG A 91 -4.77 11.46 -0.13
C ARG A 91 -4.29 11.75 1.29
N TRP A 92 -3.38 10.92 1.83
CA TRP A 92 -2.82 11.13 3.17
C TRP A 92 -2.01 12.42 3.29
N ARG A 93 -1.22 12.75 2.25
CA ARG A 93 -0.42 13.97 2.22
C ARG A 93 -1.25 15.24 2.04
N GLY A 94 -2.48 15.12 1.53
CA GLY A 94 -3.33 16.26 1.18
C GLY A 94 -2.86 17.02 -0.08
N SER A 95 -1.79 16.55 -0.73
CA SER A 95 -1.26 17.09 -1.98
C SER A 95 -0.61 15.95 -2.79
N SER A 96 -0.56 16.12 -4.11
CA SER A 96 0.33 15.33 -4.96
C SER A 96 1.79 15.74 -4.72
N VAL A 97 2.73 14.88 -5.08
CA VAL A 97 4.10 15.35 -5.32
C VAL A 97 4.14 16.01 -6.71
N PRO A 98 4.89 17.11 -6.88
CA PRO A 98 5.06 17.71 -8.19
C PRO A 98 5.58 16.68 -9.18
N PHE A 99 5.03 16.66 -10.39
CA PHE A 99 5.61 15.83 -11.44
C PHE A 99 7.03 16.35 -11.73
N PRO A 100 8.05 15.48 -11.78
CA PRO A 100 9.42 15.93 -12.06
C PRO A 100 9.47 16.79 -13.33
N GLY A 101 9.87 18.06 -13.18
CA GLY A 101 9.97 19.01 -14.31
C GLY A 101 8.71 19.86 -14.57
N LEU A 102 7.63 19.72 -13.80
CA LEU A 102 6.43 20.55 -13.91
C LEU A 102 6.03 21.09 -12.52
N PRO A 103 6.31 22.37 -12.19
CA PRO A 103 5.82 22.95 -10.95
C PRO A 103 4.29 23.01 -10.95
N GLU A 104 3.71 22.79 -9.78
CA GLU A 104 2.26 22.83 -9.56
C GLU A 104 1.77 24.27 -9.83
N ARG A 105 0.78 24.44 -10.70
CA ARG A 105 0.19 25.76 -10.96
C ARG A 105 -0.71 26.11 -9.78
N THR A 106 -0.27 27.03 -8.93
CA THR A 106 -1.09 27.74 -7.93
C THR A 106 -2.22 28.52 -8.58
#